data_AF-A0A2G9F846-F1
#
_entry.id   AF-A0A2G9F846-F1
#
_cell.length_a   1.000
_cell.length_b   1.000
_cell.length_c   1.000
_cell.angle_alpha   90.00
_cell.angle_beta   90.00
_cell.angle_gamma   90.00
#
_symmetry.space_group_name_H-M   'P 1'
#
loop_
_entity.id
_entity.type
_entity.pdbx_description
1 polymer ?
#
loop_
_entity_poly.entity_id
_entity_poly.type
_entity_poly.pdbx_seq_one_letter_code
_entity_poly.pdbx_strand_id
1 'polypeptide(L)'
;MKKFLLILLSIFFISCGIKSSNDNEHIFYLDNPTNKNIEITLDSKLYKLKPKTYEVLNLKMGEHIAELSDGTKVYFKIFANSKGGIINPTGAAYTIDNSIRYQSSRVCVDWQEVESTVLPTFNDFIIDKNYIAWEYDIFEEVTKESMPKKLPPNEDIHVFTKIYSPSEVKEPDYTKGKAIEVYSFKKSDIDMKNPKANLPKIESDYNIPNNDDKAFQNYIKQIIALDKAYMDTNDAKKQKKILKEYDKIAKIIWSDYSKYNIVQGSYDKVDLKALNLKSLDRGVIITEIKE
;
A
#
# COMPACT_ATOMS: atom_id res chain seq x y z
N MET A 1 10.84 15.35 52.10
CA MET A 1 11.19 15.31 50.67
C MET A 1 10.36 14.23 49.98
N LYS A 2 9.17 14.57 49.47
CA LYS A 2 8.32 13.62 48.72
C LYS A 2 8.70 13.71 47.24
N LYS A 3 9.31 12.65 46.71
CA LYS A 3 9.62 12.52 45.28
C LYS A 3 8.29 12.32 44.54
N PHE A 4 7.90 13.29 43.71
CA PHE A 4 6.83 13.08 42.73
C PHE A 4 7.37 12.18 41.63
N LEU A 5 6.90 10.93 41.61
CA LEU A 5 7.08 10.03 40.48
C LEU A 5 6.11 10.50 39.38
N LEU A 6 6.63 11.23 38.39
CA LEU A 6 5.90 11.57 37.18
C LEU A 6 5.78 10.28 36.35
N ILE A 7 4.70 9.52 36.57
CA ILE A 7 4.35 8.41 35.68
C ILE A 7 3.92 9.08 34.37
N LEU A 8 4.81 9.03 33.37
CA LEU A 8 4.47 9.30 31.98
C LEU A 8 3.47 8.23 31.58
N LEU A 9 2.18 8.53 31.67
CA LEU A 9 1.12 7.70 31.12
C LEU A 9 1.30 7.75 29.60
N SER A 10 2.08 6.82 29.05
CA SER A 10 2.03 6.48 27.64
C SER A 10 0.61 5.99 27.40
N ILE A 11 -0.22 6.87 26.86
CA ILE A 11 -1.59 6.56 26.44
C ILE A 11 -1.45 5.49 25.37
N PHE A 12 -1.58 4.23 25.77
CA PHE A 12 -1.81 3.12 24.87
C PHE A 12 -3.11 3.45 24.13
N PHE A 13 -3.00 3.65 22.82
CA PHE A 13 -4.15 3.80 21.95
C PHE A 13 -4.98 2.52 22.05
N ILE A 14 -6.13 2.63 22.72
CA ILE A 14 -7.18 1.63 22.67
C ILE A 14 -7.52 1.45 21.19
N SER A 15 -7.35 0.23 20.68
CA SER A 15 -7.73 -0.17 19.32
C SER A 15 -9.26 -0.09 19.16
N CYS A 16 -9.80 1.12 19.10
CA CYS A 16 -11.09 1.36 18.49
C CYS A 16 -10.82 1.22 16.99
N GLY A 17 -11.35 0.15 16.37
CA GLY A 17 -11.08 -0.15 14.97
C GLY A 17 -11.27 1.09 14.12
N ILE A 18 -10.19 1.54 13.48
CA ILE A 18 -10.21 2.68 12.58
C ILE A 18 -11.11 2.28 11.42
N LYS A 19 -12.26 2.93 11.31
CA LYS A 19 -13.22 2.73 10.22
C LYS A 19 -13.32 4.03 9.45
N SER A 20 -13.46 3.92 8.13
CA SER A 20 -13.86 5.07 7.32
C SER A 20 -15.16 5.65 7.86
N SER A 21 -15.29 6.98 7.82
CA SER A 21 -16.49 7.63 8.36
C SER A 21 -17.72 7.40 7.47
N ASN A 22 -17.52 7.06 6.18
CA ASN A 22 -18.55 6.69 5.21
C ASN A 22 -17.96 5.91 4.01
N ASP A 23 -18.83 5.42 3.12
CA ASP A 23 -18.48 4.61 1.93
C ASP A 23 -17.63 5.34 0.87
N ASN A 24 -17.48 6.67 0.97
CA ASN A 24 -16.70 7.48 0.03
C ASN A 24 -15.35 7.92 0.62
N GLU A 25 -15.02 7.51 1.84
CA GLU A 25 -13.78 7.86 2.52
C GLU A 25 -12.89 6.64 2.70
N HIS A 26 -11.59 6.86 2.53
CA HIS A 26 -10.57 5.84 2.55
C HIS A 26 -9.47 6.24 3.55
N ILE A 27 -8.99 5.27 4.32
CA ILE A 27 -8.02 5.52 5.40
C ILE A 27 -6.62 5.65 4.81
N PHE A 28 -5.99 6.81 5.00
CA PHE A 28 -4.59 7.03 4.67
C PHE A 28 -3.81 7.34 5.94
N TYR A 29 -2.63 6.75 6.08
CA TYR A 29 -1.70 7.10 7.15
C TYR A 29 -0.71 8.14 6.63
N LEU A 30 -0.78 9.37 7.14
CA LEU A 30 0.27 10.35 6.93
C LEU A 30 1.35 10.10 7.98
N ASP A 31 2.49 9.56 7.58
CA ASP A 31 3.51 9.08 8.51
C ASP A 31 4.79 9.91 8.46
N ASN A 32 5.36 10.18 9.64
CA ASN A 32 6.67 10.77 9.82
C ASN A 32 7.57 9.81 10.60
N PRO A 33 8.25 8.87 9.93
CA PRO A 33 9.16 7.94 10.58
C PRO A 33 10.51 8.56 10.95
N THR A 34 10.74 9.84 10.63
CA THR A 34 12.05 10.49 10.78
C THR A 34 12.29 10.99 12.20
N ASN A 35 13.52 11.47 12.45
CA ASN A 35 13.91 12.12 13.71
C ASN A 35 13.69 13.64 13.71
N LYS A 36 13.02 14.19 12.68
CA LYS A 36 12.76 15.63 12.53
C LYS A 36 11.26 15.90 12.43
N ASN A 37 10.86 17.12 12.76
CA ASN A 37 9.52 17.59 12.43
C ASN A 37 9.40 17.69 10.91
N ILE A 38 8.22 17.40 10.38
CA ILE A 38 7.87 17.65 8.99
C ILE A 38 6.58 18.46 8.91
N GLU A 39 6.41 19.17 7.80
CA GLU A 39 5.19 19.88 7.46
C GLU A 39 4.76 19.50 6.05
N ILE A 40 3.47 19.31 5.86
CA ILE A 40 2.84 19.07 4.56
C ILE A 40 1.46 19.73 4.58
N THR A 41 1.08 20.36 3.49
CA THR A 41 -0.31 20.83 3.31
C THR A 41 -1.05 19.83 2.45
N LEU A 42 -2.19 19.34 2.92
CA LEU A 42 -3.07 18.45 2.14
C LEU A 42 -4.44 19.10 2.03
N ASP A 43 -4.94 19.29 0.81
CA ASP A 43 -6.22 19.94 0.50
C ASP A 43 -6.43 21.25 1.28
N SER A 44 -5.43 22.13 1.25
CA SER A 44 -5.38 23.41 1.97
C SER A 44 -5.29 23.33 3.50
N LYS A 45 -5.18 22.14 4.09
CA LYS A 45 -4.95 21.96 5.53
C LYS A 45 -3.48 21.65 5.81
N LEU A 46 -2.87 22.46 6.67
CA LEU A 46 -1.49 22.24 7.13
C LEU A 46 -1.44 21.15 8.20
N TYR A 47 -0.58 20.17 8.00
CA TYR A 47 -0.24 19.11 8.95
C TYR A 47 1.19 19.28 9.43
N LYS A 48 1.39 19.25 10.74
CA LYS A 48 2.71 19.35 11.39
C LYS A 48 2.96 18.09 12.21
N LEU A 49 3.81 17.20 11.71
CA LEU A 49 4.08 15.93 12.38
C LEU A 49 5.39 16.02 13.16
N LYS A 50 5.34 15.59 14.42
CA LYS A 50 6.53 15.41 15.27
C LYS A 50 7.31 14.18 14.81
N PRO A 51 8.58 14.00 15.26
CA PRO A 51 9.36 12.83 14.90
C PRO A 51 8.68 11.55 15.39
N LYS A 52 8.71 10.49 14.57
CA LYS A 52 8.14 9.17 14.90
C LYS A 52 6.66 9.24 15.28
N THR A 53 5.90 10.06 14.56
CA THR A 53 4.44 10.18 14.73
C THR A 53 3.76 10.05 13.38
N TYR A 54 2.47 9.71 13.41
CA TYR A 54 1.63 9.61 12.24
C TYR A 54 0.25 10.21 12.55
N GLU A 55 -0.46 10.55 11.48
CA GLU A 55 -1.85 11.00 11.52
C GLU A 55 -2.69 10.05 10.66
N VAL A 56 -3.90 9.76 11.13
CA VAL A 56 -4.86 8.94 10.38
C VAL A 56 -5.82 9.87 9.66
N LEU A 57 -5.84 9.78 8.34
CA LEU A 57 -6.64 10.61 7.46
C LEU A 57 -7.79 9.79 6.87
N ASN A 58 -8.97 10.40 6.80
CA ASN A 58 -10.09 9.88 6.02
C ASN A 58 -10.23 10.77 4.78
N LEU A 59 -9.67 10.31 3.66
CA LEU A 59 -9.68 11.05 2.41
C LEU A 59 -10.81 10.55 1.53
N LYS A 60 -11.54 11.50 0.92
CA LYS A 60 -12.65 11.16 0.02
C LYS A 60 -12.11 10.60 -1.30
N MET A 61 -12.94 9.91 -2.08
CA MET A 61 -12.62 9.70 -3.49
C MET A 61 -12.61 11.02 -4.27
N GLY A 62 -11.81 11.10 -5.33
CA GLY A 62 -11.69 12.30 -6.17
C GLY A 62 -10.25 12.83 -6.22
N GLU A 63 -10.12 14.09 -6.61
CA GLU A 63 -8.84 14.77 -6.79
C GLU A 63 -8.38 15.44 -5.49
N HIS A 64 -7.08 15.36 -5.24
CA HIS A 64 -6.42 15.87 -4.06
C HIS A 64 -5.11 16.57 -4.44
N ILE A 65 -4.67 17.46 -3.56
CA ILE A 65 -3.37 18.13 -3.68
C ILE A 65 -2.60 18.07 -2.37
N ALA A 66 -1.34 17.66 -2.45
CA ALA A 66 -0.36 17.79 -1.40
C ALA A 66 0.70 18.82 -1.79
N GLU A 67 1.03 19.73 -0.88
CA GLU A 67 2.15 20.66 -1.02
C GLU A 67 3.23 20.30 0.01
N LEU A 68 4.41 19.97 -0.49
CA LEU A 68 5.59 19.61 0.29
C LEU A 68 6.29 20.85 0.83
N SER A 69 7.18 20.66 1.80
CA SER A 69 7.92 21.76 2.43
C SER A 69 8.87 22.51 1.50
N ASP A 70 9.28 21.90 0.38
CA ASP A 70 10.10 22.54 -0.66
C ASP A 70 9.26 23.31 -1.71
N GLY A 71 7.93 23.37 -1.53
CA GLY A 71 7.00 24.04 -2.45
C GLY A 71 6.44 23.12 -3.54
N THR A 72 6.98 21.91 -3.69
CA THR A 72 6.50 20.95 -4.69
C THR A 72 5.03 20.58 -4.43
N LYS A 73 4.20 20.67 -5.47
CA LYS A 73 2.79 20.29 -5.45
C LYS A 73 2.59 18.95 -6.14
N VAL A 74 2.02 18.00 -5.43
CA VAL A 74 1.69 16.66 -5.91
C VAL A 74 0.17 16.55 -5.99
N TYR A 75 -0.34 16.37 -7.20
CA TYR A 75 -1.76 16.12 -7.45
C TYR A 75 -1.96 14.62 -7.55
N PHE A 76 -3.00 14.12 -6.89
CA PHE A 76 -3.31 12.70 -6.89
C PHE A 76 -4.81 12.47 -6.87
N LYS A 77 -5.22 11.29 -7.31
CA LYS A 77 -6.62 10.89 -7.41
C LYS A 77 -6.87 9.62 -6.63
N ILE A 78 -7.89 9.63 -5.76
CA ILE A 78 -8.37 8.46 -5.02
C ILE A 78 -9.60 7.90 -5.72
N PHE A 79 -9.57 6.59 -5.99
CA PHE A 79 -10.67 5.89 -6.63
C PHE A 79 -11.65 5.28 -5.62
N ALA A 80 -12.88 5.01 -6.05
CA ALA A 80 -13.94 4.47 -5.18
C ALA A 80 -13.66 3.06 -4.64
N ASN A 81 -12.77 2.30 -5.29
CA ASN A 81 -12.33 0.98 -4.82
C ASN A 81 -11.07 1.08 -3.93
N SER A 82 -10.63 2.28 -3.55
CA SER A 82 -9.43 2.45 -2.76
C SER A 82 -9.56 1.73 -1.42
N LYS A 83 -8.50 1.02 -1.04
CA LYS A 83 -8.31 0.43 0.28
C LYS A 83 -7.51 1.36 1.18
N GLY A 84 -7.19 2.57 0.72
CA GLY A 84 -6.33 3.50 1.43
C GLY A 84 -4.85 3.29 1.13
N GLY A 85 -4.00 3.78 2.02
CA GLY A 85 -2.55 3.70 1.83
C GLY A 85 -1.74 4.49 2.84
N ILE A 86 -0.50 4.79 2.50
CA ILE A 86 0.40 5.63 3.30
C ILE A 86 0.82 6.83 2.46
N ILE A 87 0.74 8.03 3.03
CA ILE A 87 1.34 9.25 2.48
C ILE A 87 2.70 9.42 3.18
N ASN A 88 3.76 9.31 2.40
CA ASN A 88 5.15 9.32 2.82
C ASN A 88 5.87 10.57 2.27
N PRO A 89 5.72 11.72 2.93
CA PRO A 89 6.40 12.96 2.52
C PRO A 89 7.92 12.90 2.70
N THR A 90 8.46 11.84 3.30
CA THR A 90 9.85 11.75 3.71
C THR A 90 10.71 10.88 2.80
N GLY A 91 10.09 10.12 1.90
CA GLY A 91 10.77 9.12 1.07
C GLY A 91 11.33 7.95 1.86
N ALA A 92 10.82 7.72 3.09
CA ALA A 92 11.23 6.62 3.96
C ALA A 92 10.86 5.25 3.36
N ALA A 93 11.64 4.22 3.65
CA ALA A 93 11.43 2.86 3.15
C ALA A 93 10.59 2.04 4.13
N TYR A 94 9.37 1.72 3.72
CA TYR A 94 8.46 0.84 4.43
C TYR A 94 8.75 -0.60 4.07
N THR A 95 8.73 -1.48 5.06
CA THR A 95 9.04 -2.89 4.87
C THR A 95 7.75 -3.71 4.83
N ILE A 96 7.64 -4.65 3.90
CA ILE A 96 6.53 -5.60 3.83
C ILE A 96 7.00 -6.97 4.32
N ASP A 97 6.31 -7.50 5.32
CA ASP A 97 6.41 -8.90 5.75
C ASP A 97 5.21 -9.68 5.23
N ASN A 98 5.45 -10.67 4.38
CA ASN A 98 4.45 -11.56 3.81
C ASN A 98 4.60 -12.99 4.35
N SER A 99 5.11 -13.15 5.57
CA SER A 99 5.42 -14.44 6.18
C SER A 99 4.65 -14.74 7.46
N ILE A 100 3.68 -13.89 7.83
CA ILE A 100 2.99 -13.99 9.10
C ILE A 100 1.97 -15.13 9.06
N ARG A 101 2.35 -16.27 9.64
CA ARG A 101 1.58 -17.51 9.58
C ARG A 101 0.43 -17.52 10.58
N TYR A 102 -0.75 -17.83 10.09
CA TYR A 102 -1.91 -18.23 10.87
C TYR A 102 -2.28 -19.67 10.58
N GLN A 103 -2.58 -20.40 11.65
CA GLN A 103 -3.26 -21.68 11.57
C GLN A 103 -4.35 -21.72 12.65
N SER A 104 -5.50 -22.29 12.32
CA SER A 104 -6.56 -22.51 13.29
C SER A 104 -6.19 -23.66 14.24
N SER A 105 -6.97 -23.82 15.31
CA SER A 105 -6.84 -24.96 16.22
C SER A 105 -7.35 -26.29 15.62
N ARG A 106 -7.97 -26.26 14.43
CA ARG A 106 -8.53 -27.46 13.75
C ARG A 106 -7.48 -28.25 12.99
N VAL A 107 -6.36 -27.62 12.64
CA VAL A 107 -5.32 -28.20 11.80
C VAL A 107 -3.95 -28.09 12.45
N CYS A 108 -3.03 -28.97 12.02
CA CYS A 108 -1.61 -28.88 12.33
C CYS A 108 -0.86 -28.78 11.00
N VAL A 109 -0.04 -27.75 10.85
CA VAL A 109 0.70 -27.46 9.61
C VAL A 109 2.18 -27.49 9.93
N ASP A 110 2.94 -28.24 9.13
CA ASP A 110 4.39 -28.16 9.12
C ASP A 110 4.82 -27.12 8.09
N TRP A 111 5.42 -26.03 8.57
CA TRP A 111 5.74 -24.89 7.72
C TRP A 111 7.22 -24.90 7.34
N GLN A 112 7.51 -24.88 6.04
CA GLN A 112 8.88 -24.71 5.55
C GLN A 112 9.48 -23.38 6.03
N GLU A 113 10.79 -23.34 6.28
CA GLU A 113 11.49 -22.08 6.55
C GLU A 113 11.48 -21.16 5.32
N VAL A 114 11.50 -19.86 5.55
CA VAL A 114 11.48 -18.86 4.46
C VAL A 114 12.86 -18.81 3.81
N GLU A 115 12.92 -18.97 2.49
CA GLU A 115 14.19 -19.00 1.73
C GLU A 115 14.95 -17.67 1.76
N SER A 116 14.25 -16.54 1.92
CA SER A 116 14.84 -15.20 1.99
C SER A 116 14.43 -14.49 3.27
N THR A 117 15.42 -13.92 3.96
CA THR A 117 15.23 -13.05 5.12
C THR A 117 15.23 -11.56 4.74
N VAL A 118 15.37 -11.24 3.44
CA VAL A 118 15.31 -9.88 2.92
C VAL A 118 13.88 -9.56 2.54
N LEU A 119 13.26 -8.66 3.30
CA LEU A 119 11.91 -8.19 3.07
C LEU A 119 11.88 -7.10 1.99
N PRO A 120 10.87 -7.09 1.10
CA PRO A 120 10.70 -6.03 0.12
C PRO A 120 10.42 -4.68 0.80
N THR A 121 10.87 -3.60 0.15
CA THR A 121 10.72 -2.24 0.64
C THR A 121 10.11 -1.31 -0.39
N PHE A 122 9.32 -0.35 0.08
CA PHE A 122 8.61 0.64 -0.74
C PHE A 122 8.84 2.02 -0.15
N ASN A 123 9.19 2.99 -0.98
CA ASN A 123 9.52 4.34 -0.52
C ASN A 123 8.80 5.45 -1.28
N ASP A 124 7.82 5.11 -2.11
CA ASP A 124 7.02 6.05 -2.88
C ASP A 124 6.32 7.08 -1.99
N PHE A 125 6.04 8.27 -2.53
CA PHE A 125 5.29 9.31 -1.83
C PHE A 125 3.87 8.86 -1.43
N ILE A 126 3.21 8.07 -2.28
CA ILE A 126 1.96 7.40 -1.93
C ILE A 126 2.16 5.90 -2.12
N ILE A 127 2.05 5.16 -1.02
CA ILE A 127 2.13 3.71 -1.00
C ILE A 127 0.70 3.19 -1.04
N ASP A 128 0.29 2.63 -2.18
CA ASP A 128 -1.08 2.19 -2.45
C ASP A 128 -1.36 0.79 -1.90
N LYS A 129 -2.35 0.68 -0.99
CA LYS A 129 -2.76 -0.60 -0.41
C LYS A 129 -3.41 -1.52 -1.43
N ASN A 130 -4.05 -0.99 -2.48
CA ASN A 130 -4.62 -1.82 -3.54
C ASN A 130 -3.53 -2.58 -4.29
N TYR A 131 -2.41 -1.93 -4.54
CA TYR A 131 -1.32 -2.49 -5.32
C TYR A 131 -0.45 -3.46 -4.52
N ILE A 132 -0.08 -3.11 -3.29
CA ILE A 132 0.80 -3.95 -2.45
C ILE A 132 0.00 -5.03 -1.69
N ALA A 133 -1.29 -4.79 -1.43
CA ALA A 133 -2.22 -5.73 -0.82
C ALA A 133 -1.82 -6.22 0.60
N TRP A 134 -1.24 -5.36 1.43
CA TRP A 134 -1.04 -5.70 2.84
C TRP A 134 -2.37 -5.78 3.61
N GLU A 135 -2.40 -6.56 4.68
CA GLU A 135 -3.59 -6.83 5.49
C GLU A 135 -3.53 -6.17 6.87
N TYR A 136 -2.32 -6.02 7.42
CA TYR A 136 -2.05 -5.30 8.65
C TYR A 136 -1.37 -3.97 8.37
N ASP A 137 -1.98 -2.88 8.82
CA ASP A 137 -1.47 -1.53 8.63
C ASP A 137 -0.26 -1.24 9.52
N ILE A 138 0.41 -0.11 9.27
CA ILE A 138 1.42 0.41 10.18
C ILE A 138 0.80 0.64 11.56
N PHE A 139 1.56 0.28 12.60
CA PHE A 139 1.19 0.31 14.01
C PHE A 139 0.02 -0.60 14.41
N GLU A 140 -0.54 -1.38 13.48
CA GLU A 140 -1.50 -2.43 13.81
C GLU A 140 -0.76 -3.67 14.35
N GLU A 141 -1.11 -4.11 15.55
CA GLU A 141 -0.51 -5.29 16.18
C GLU A 141 -1.03 -6.59 15.55
N VAL A 142 -0.10 -7.50 15.22
CA VAL A 142 -0.44 -8.85 14.76
C VAL A 142 -0.40 -9.81 15.93
N THR A 143 -1.58 -10.21 16.38
CA THR A 143 -1.77 -11.12 17.51
C THR A 143 -2.62 -12.32 17.12
N LYS A 144 -2.51 -13.42 17.89
CA LYS A 144 -3.37 -14.61 17.75
C LYS A 144 -4.86 -14.28 17.83
N GLU A 145 -5.24 -13.20 18.52
CA GLU A 145 -6.62 -12.75 18.63
C GLU A 145 -7.06 -11.86 17.46
N SER A 146 -6.14 -11.10 16.86
CA SER A 146 -6.45 -10.22 15.73
C SER A 146 -6.61 -10.99 14.40
N MET A 147 -5.76 -11.99 14.16
CA MET A 147 -5.71 -12.76 12.92
C MET A 147 -7.06 -13.38 12.53
N PRO A 148 -7.73 -14.17 13.38
CA PRO A 148 -8.99 -14.80 13.00
C PRO A 148 -10.11 -13.79 12.75
N LYS A 149 -10.02 -12.55 13.26
CA LYS A 149 -11.04 -11.51 13.02
C LYS A 149 -11.00 -10.96 11.59
N LYS A 150 -9.90 -11.13 10.87
CA LYS A 150 -9.72 -10.72 9.47
C LYS A 150 -10.03 -11.83 8.47
N LEU A 151 -10.29 -13.05 8.95
CA LEU A 151 -10.48 -14.23 8.09
C LEU A 151 -11.94 -14.69 8.07
N PRO A 152 -12.36 -15.35 6.97
CA PRO A 152 -13.57 -16.16 6.97
C PRO A 152 -13.53 -17.23 8.08
N PRO A 153 -14.69 -17.60 8.68
CA PRO A 153 -14.73 -18.60 9.76
C PRO A 153 -14.21 -20.01 9.39
N ASN A 154 -14.15 -20.30 8.10
CA ASN A 154 -13.70 -21.56 7.53
C ASN A 154 -12.24 -21.52 7.05
N GLU A 155 -11.53 -20.41 7.22
CA GLU A 155 -10.11 -20.33 6.88
C GLU A 155 -9.29 -21.03 7.99
N ASP A 156 -8.58 -22.10 7.63
CA ASP A 156 -7.77 -22.87 8.58
C ASP A 156 -6.29 -22.52 8.54
N ILE A 157 -5.82 -21.99 7.42
CA ILE A 157 -4.41 -21.68 7.17
C ILE A 157 -4.39 -20.39 6.36
N HIS A 158 -3.66 -19.38 6.82
CA HIS A 158 -3.51 -18.12 6.08
C HIS A 158 -2.11 -17.56 6.31
N VAL A 159 -1.54 -16.90 5.30
CA VAL A 159 -0.29 -16.16 5.43
C VAL A 159 -0.60 -14.68 5.27
N PHE A 160 -0.53 -13.96 6.38
CA PHE A 160 -0.81 -12.54 6.43
C PHE A 160 0.34 -11.71 5.90
N THR A 161 -0.03 -10.57 5.32
CA THR A 161 0.91 -9.51 4.96
C THR A 161 0.80 -8.31 5.90
N LYS A 162 1.92 -7.82 6.44
CA LYS A 162 2.01 -6.59 7.23
C LYS A 162 2.98 -5.59 6.59
N ILE A 163 2.59 -4.32 6.62
CA ILE A 163 3.50 -3.21 6.35
C ILE A 163 4.04 -2.63 7.67
N TYR A 164 5.32 -2.31 7.68
CA TYR A 164 6.01 -1.68 8.80
C TYR A 164 6.54 -0.31 8.41
N SER A 165 6.17 0.70 9.20
CA SER A 165 6.88 1.98 9.23
C SER A 165 8.30 1.75 9.76
N PRO A 166 9.32 2.49 9.24
CA PRO A 166 10.65 2.45 9.84
C PRO A 166 10.67 2.75 11.34
N SER A 167 9.66 3.47 11.84
CA SER A 167 9.51 3.80 13.26
C SER A 167 8.99 2.65 14.13
N GLU A 168 8.39 1.61 13.53
CA GLU A 168 7.94 0.39 14.22
C GLU A 168 9.07 -0.62 14.44
N VAL A 169 10.09 -0.57 13.56
CA VAL A 169 11.20 -1.51 13.59
C VAL A 169 12.09 -1.16 14.78
N LYS A 170 11.93 -1.89 15.88
CA LYS A 170 12.83 -1.79 17.04
C LYS A 170 14.21 -2.30 16.65
N GLU A 171 15.25 -1.60 17.06
CA GLU A 171 16.60 -2.18 17.02
C GLU A 171 16.59 -3.49 17.82
N PRO A 172 17.15 -4.59 17.29
CA PRO A 172 17.17 -5.87 18.00
C PRO A 172 17.83 -5.72 19.38
N ASP A 173 17.12 -6.10 20.44
CA ASP A 173 17.67 -6.20 21.80
C ASP A 173 18.38 -7.54 21.95
N TYR A 174 19.68 -7.55 21.60
CA TYR A 174 20.56 -8.71 21.69
C TYR A 174 20.78 -9.25 23.11
N THR A 175 20.27 -8.59 24.15
CA THR A 175 20.41 -9.04 25.55
C THR A 175 19.23 -9.89 26.04
N LYS A 176 18.09 -9.89 25.33
CA LYS A 176 16.85 -10.55 25.76
C LYS A 176 16.34 -11.67 24.87
N GLY A 177 17.06 -12.03 23.80
CA GLY A 177 16.80 -13.24 23.00
C GLY A 177 15.38 -13.36 22.41
N LYS A 178 14.65 -12.25 22.24
CA LYS A 178 13.39 -12.19 21.49
C LYS A 178 13.16 -10.78 20.95
N ALA A 179 13.86 -10.46 19.88
CA ALA A 179 13.49 -9.36 19.00
C ALA A 179 13.42 -9.92 17.59
N ILE A 180 12.21 -10.24 17.10
CA ILE A 180 11.90 -10.46 15.67
C ILE A 180 13.06 -11.17 14.93
N GLU A 181 13.45 -12.35 15.41
CA GLU A 181 14.83 -12.84 15.28
C GLU A 181 15.23 -13.40 13.90
N VAL A 182 14.45 -13.17 12.85
CA VAL A 182 14.68 -13.84 11.54
C VAL A 182 14.85 -12.87 10.37
N TYR A 183 14.31 -11.65 10.43
CA TYR A 183 14.40 -10.72 9.31
C TYR A 183 15.45 -9.65 9.57
N SER A 184 16.50 -9.66 8.74
CA SER A 184 17.42 -8.55 8.64
C SER A 184 16.66 -7.42 7.95
N PHE A 185 15.99 -6.57 8.73
CA PHE A 185 15.51 -5.29 8.23
C PHE A 185 16.73 -4.60 7.64
N LYS A 186 16.78 -4.50 6.31
CA LYS A 186 17.87 -3.79 5.65
C LYS A 186 17.80 -2.37 6.20
N LYS A 187 18.80 -1.98 6.99
CA LYS A 187 18.89 -0.62 7.54
C LYS A 187 18.80 0.29 6.33
N SER A 188 17.69 1.00 6.17
CA SER A 188 17.44 1.77 4.97
C SER A 188 18.60 2.76 4.81
N ASP A 189 19.24 2.80 3.65
CA ASP A 189 20.31 3.77 3.31
C ASP A 189 19.78 5.21 3.20
N ILE A 190 18.58 5.47 3.72
CA ILE A 190 17.86 6.72 3.58
C ILE A 190 18.49 7.76 4.49
N ASP A 191 18.73 8.93 3.91
CA ASP A 191 19.20 10.09 4.64
C ASP A 191 18.10 10.60 5.57
N MET A 192 18.01 10.03 6.77
CA MET A 192 17.14 10.53 7.84
C MET A 192 17.48 11.98 8.24
N LYS A 193 18.60 12.54 7.74
CA LYS A 193 18.95 13.95 7.93
C LYS A 193 18.30 14.86 6.89
N ASN A 194 18.06 14.40 5.66
CA ASN A 194 17.43 15.19 4.59
C ASN A 194 16.26 14.41 3.96
N PRO A 195 15.14 14.24 4.69
CA PRO A 195 13.99 13.53 4.17
C PRO A 195 13.40 14.27 2.97
N LYS A 196 13.17 13.54 1.88
CA LYS A 196 12.55 14.06 0.65
C LYS A 196 11.64 13.00 0.06
N ALA A 197 10.42 13.37 -0.30
CA ALA A 197 9.46 12.48 -0.94
C ALA A 197 10.07 11.83 -2.21
N ASN A 198 9.85 10.52 -2.38
CA ASN A 198 10.17 9.84 -3.63
C ASN A 198 8.99 10.00 -4.58
N LEU A 199 9.11 10.89 -5.55
CA LEU A 199 8.06 11.18 -6.53
C LEU A 199 8.29 10.34 -7.80
N PRO A 200 7.24 9.66 -8.32
CA PRO A 200 7.39 8.84 -9.51
C PRO A 200 7.57 9.70 -10.75
N LYS A 201 8.17 9.11 -11.79
CA LYS A 201 8.07 9.67 -13.15
C LYS A 201 6.68 9.38 -13.70
N ILE A 202 5.99 10.42 -14.15
CA ILE A 202 4.67 10.26 -14.77
C ILE A 202 4.89 9.92 -16.25
N GLU A 203 4.85 8.63 -16.58
CA GLU A 203 4.94 8.16 -17.96
C GLU A 203 3.57 8.19 -18.65
N SER A 204 3.50 8.81 -19.83
CA SER A 204 2.26 8.93 -20.63
C SER A 204 1.91 7.67 -21.41
N ASP A 205 2.91 6.85 -21.74
CA ASP A 205 2.76 5.86 -22.80
C ASP A 205 2.37 4.48 -22.24
N TYR A 206 1.43 3.85 -22.94
CA TYR A 206 1.05 2.46 -22.73
C TYR A 206 2.01 1.57 -23.52
N ASN A 207 2.45 0.47 -22.91
CA ASN A 207 3.27 -0.51 -23.61
C ASN A 207 2.36 -1.51 -24.32
N ILE A 208 2.10 -1.26 -25.61
CA ILE A 208 1.21 -2.09 -26.42
C ILE A 208 2.05 -3.19 -27.09
N PRO A 209 1.86 -4.48 -26.76
CA PRO A 209 2.60 -5.55 -27.41
C PRO A 209 2.26 -5.60 -28.90
N ASN A 210 3.27 -5.78 -29.76
CA ASN A 210 3.03 -6.04 -31.17
C ASN A 210 2.56 -7.51 -31.34
N ASN A 211 1.41 -7.72 -31.96
CA ASN A 211 0.81 -9.05 -32.13
C ASN A 211 -0.09 -9.04 -33.38
N ASP A 212 0.08 -10.04 -34.24
CA ASP A 212 -0.67 -10.19 -35.50
C ASP A 212 -2.13 -10.61 -35.29
N ASP A 213 -2.47 -11.07 -34.08
CA ASP A 213 -3.81 -11.43 -33.66
C ASP A 213 -4.67 -10.18 -33.43
N LYS A 214 -5.45 -9.84 -34.46
CA LYS A 214 -6.33 -8.67 -34.45
C LYS A 214 -7.35 -8.69 -33.32
N ALA A 215 -7.81 -9.87 -32.90
CA ALA A 215 -8.80 -9.99 -31.83
C ALA A 215 -8.15 -9.69 -30.47
N PHE A 216 -6.98 -10.26 -30.20
CA PHE A 216 -6.17 -9.93 -29.03
C PHE A 216 -5.83 -8.43 -28.98
N GLN A 217 -5.36 -7.85 -30.08
CA GLN A 217 -5.08 -6.41 -30.19
C GLN A 217 -6.30 -5.54 -29.89
N ASN A 218 -7.49 -5.97 -30.31
CA ASN A 218 -8.72 -5.25 -30.02
C ASN A 218 -9.07 -5.28 -28.52
N TYR A 219 -8.79 -6.39 -27.81
CA TYR A 219 -8.96 -6.44 -26.36
C TYR A 219 -7.98 -5.53 -25.63
N ILE A 220 -6.71 -5.48 -26.04
CA ILE A 220 -5.72 -4.56 -25.46
C ILE A 220 -6.17 -3.09 -25.63
N LYS A 221 -6.65 -2.71 -26.82
CA LYS A 221 -7.20 -1.37 -27.06
C LYS A 221 -8.40 -1.06 -26.17
N GLN A 222 -9.29 -2.03 -25.95
CA GLN A 222 -10.42 -1.87 -25.04
C GLN A 222 -9.97 -1.68 -23.59
N ILE A 223 -8.99 -2.45 -23.10
CA ILE A 223 -8.44 -2.28 -21.75
C ILE A 223 -7.85 -0.88 -21.58
N ILE A 224 -7.07 -0.40 -22.55
CA ILE A 224 -6.49 0.96 -22.50
C ILE A 224 -7.58 2.04 -22.49
N ALA A 225 -8.64 1.86 -23.29
CA ALA A 225 -9.77 2.78 -23.29
C ALA A 225 -10.51 2.78 -21.94
N LEU A 226 -10.66 1.60 -21.32
CA LEU A 226 -11.24 1.46 -19.98
C LEU A 226 -10.35 2.12 -18.92
N ASP A 227 -9.03 1.98 -18.99
CA ASP A 227 -8.08 2.61 -18.06
C ASP A 227 -8.16 4.13 -18.13
N LYS A 228 -8.15 4.71 -19.34
CA LYS A 228 -8.36 6.16 -19.52
C LYS A 228 -9.71 6.61 -18.97
N ALA A 229 -10.78 5.91 -19.33
CA ALA A 229 -12.12 6.25 -18.84
C ALA A 229 -12.24 6.14 -17.31
N TYR A 230 -11.52 5.19 -16.70
CA TYR A 230 -11.46 5.01 -15.25
C TYR A 230 -10.73 6.18 -14.58
N MET A 231 -9.58 6.56 -15.14
CA MET A 231 -8.78 7.70 -14.71
C MET A 231 -9.55 9.03 -14.80
N ASP A 232 -10.41 9.22 -15.80
CA ASP A 232 -11.11 10.50 -16.02
C ASP A 232 -12.39 10.66 -15.17
N THR A 233 -13.02 9.57 -14.71
CA THR A 233 -14.31 9.65 -14.02
C THR A 233 -14.17 9.80 -12.49
N ASN A 234 -14.99 10.66 -11.89
CA ASN A 234 -15.17 10.78 -10.42
C ASN A 234 -16.51 10.17 -9.94
N ASP A 235 -17.21 9.43 -10.80
CA ASP A 235 -18.46 8.74 -10.46
C ASP A 235 -18.18 7.28 -10.05
N ALA A 236 -18.46 6.95 -8.78
CA ALA A 236 -18.26 5.62 -8.22
C ALA A 236 -19.03 4.50 -8.95
N LYS A 237 -20.24 4.79 -9.44
CA LYS A 237 -21.05 3.80 -10.19
C LYS A 237 -20.42 3.54 -11.55
N LYS A 238 -19.93 4.58 -12.23
CA LYS A 238 -19.19 4.45 -13.49
C LYS A 238 -17.88 3.67 -13.28
N GLN A 239 -17.10 4.02 -12.26
CA GLN A 239 -15.88 3.30 -11.90
C GLN A 239 -16.15 1.80 -11.67
N LYS A 240 -17.19 1.47 -10.89
CA LYS A 240 -17.61 0.08 -10.66
C LYS A 240 -18.02 -0.64 -11.95
N LYS A 241 -18.70 0.04 -12.88
CA LYS A 241 -19.05 -0.54 -14.19
C LYS A 241 -17.81 -0.80 -15.03
N ILE A 242 -16.86 0.13 -15.07
CA ILE A 242 -15.60 0.00 -15.80
C ILE A 242 -14.80 -1.20 -15.29
N LEU A 243 -14.63 -1.33 -13.96
CA LEU A 243 -13.92 -2.46 -13.36
C LEU A 243 -14.55 -3.81 -13.70
N LYS A 244 -15.89 -3.88 -13.79
CA LYS A 244 -16.59 -5.11 -14.21
C LYS A 244 -16.33 -5.47 -15.67
N GLU A 245 -16.32 -4.48 -16.57
CA GLU A 245 -16.00 -4.72 -17.98
C GLU A 245 -14.52 -5.10 -18.15
N TYR A 246 -13.62 -4.47 -17.39
CA TYR A 246 -12.21 -4.83 -17.35
C TYR A 246 -12.01 -6.28 -16.90
N ASP A 247 -12.61 -6.69 -15.78
CA ASP A 247 -12.53 -8.07 -15.28
C ASP A 247 -13.05 -9.10 -16.31
N LYS A 248 -14.15 -8.76 -17.00
CA LYS A 248 -14.68 -9.59 -18.09
C LYS A 248 -13.68 -9.76 -19.24
N ILE A 249 -13.05 -8.68 -19.70
CA ILE A 249 -12.08 -8.74 -20.78
C ILE A 249 -10.80 -9.45 -20.33
N ALA A 250 -10.30 -9.15 -19.13
CA ALA A 250 -9.12 -9.79 -18.56
C ALA A 250 -9.29 -11.32 -18.47
N LYS A 251 -10.48 -11.80 -18.08
CA LYS A 251 -10.82 -13.24 -18.07
C LYS A 251 -10.82 -13.87 -19.46
N ILE A 252 -11.31 -13.15 -20.48
CA ILE A 252 -11.26 -13.64 -21.88
C ILE A 252 -9.81 -13.75 -22.34
N ILE A 253 -9.00 -12.71 -22.12
CA ILE A 253 -7.58 -12.73 -22.47
C ILE A 253 -6.87 -13.89 -21.77
N TRP A 254 -7.15 -14.08 -20.49
CA TRP A 254 -6.60 -15.17 -19.70
C TRP A 254 -6.96 -16.56 -20.26
N SER A 255 -8.24 -16.79 -20.53
CA SER A 255 -8.75 -18.09 -21.00
C SER A 255 -8.24 -18.42 -22.40
N ASP A 256 -8.40 -17.47 -23.33
CA ASP A 256 -8.35 -17.77 -24.77
C ASP A 256 -6.98 -17.44 -25.38
N TYR A 257 -6.16 -16.63 -24.69
CA TYR A 257 -4.88 -16.14 -25.18
C TYR A 257 -3.69 -16.49 -24.28
N SER A 258 -3.86 -17.53 -23.45
CA SER A 258 -2.82 -18.12 -22.58
C SER A 258 -1.55 -18.56 -23.32
N LYS A 259 -1.60 -18.70 -24.65
CA LYS A 259 -0.48 -19.07 -25.54
C LYS A 259 0.52 -17.95 -25.84
N TYR A 260 0.19 -16.67 -25.60
CA TYR A 260 1.12 -15.55 -25.81
C TYR A 260 2.07 -15.31 -24.61
N ASN A 261 2.42 -16.38 -23.86
CA ASN A 261 3.11 -16.36 -22.56
C ASN A 261 4.53 -16.95 -22.57
N ILE A 262 5.48 -16.31 -21.87
CA ILE A 262 6.72 -16.91 -21.36
C ILE A 262 7.05 -16.36 -19.95
N VAL A 263 6.96 -17.24 -18.91
CA VAL A 263 7.70 -17.31 -17.59
C VAL A 263 7.35 -16.24 -16.53
N GLN A 264 7.13 -16.47 -15.21
CA GLN A 264 7.22 -17.59 -14.25
C GLN A 264 6.28 -17.33 -13.04
N GLY A 265 5.55 -18.34 -12.57
CA GLY A 265 5.21 -18.56 -11.14
C GLY A 265 4.48 -17.50 -10.31
N SER A 266 3.18 -17.30 -10.52
CA SER A 266 2.10 -17.29 -9.49
C SER A 266 0.78 -17.03 -10.24
N TYR A 267 -0.32 -16.63 -9.59
CA TYR A 267 -1.65 -16.45 -10.21
C TYR A 267 -1.76 -15.32 -11.28
N ASP A 268 -0.64 -14.90 -11.87
CA ASP A 268 -0.50 -13.86 -12.88
C ASP A 268 0.14 -14.46 -14.16
N LYS A 269 -0.63 -14.55 -15.24
CA LYS A 269 -0.27 -15.17 -16.54
C LYS A 269 -0.89 -14.44 -17.75
N VAL A 270 -1.23 -13.18 -17.54
CA VAL A 270 -1.24 -12.11 -18.55
C VAL A 270 -0.68 -10.93 -17.76
N ASP A 271 0.57 -10.53 -18.01
CA ASP A 271 1.10 -9.39 -17.28
C ASP A 271 0.50 -8.10 -17.85
N LEU A 272 -0.74 -7.80 -17.44
CA LEU A 272 -1.36 -6.51 -17.72
C LEU A 272 -0.56 -5.36 -17.08
N LYS A 273 0.30 -5.63 -16.07
CA LYS A 273 1.26 -4.63 -15.57
C LYS A 273 2.31 -4.31 -16.64
N ALA A 274 2.64 -5.25 -17.52
CA ALA A 274 3.50 -4.98 -18.68
C ALA A 274 2.85 -4.03 -19.69
N LEU A 275 1.52 -3.82 -19.68
CA LEU A 275 0.88 -2.78 -20.50
C LEU A 275 1.09 -1.37 -19.95
N ASN A 276 1.69 -1.24 -18.76
CA ASN A 276 1.81 0.02 -18.04
C ASN A 276 0.42 0.64 -17.79
N LEU A 277 -0.58 -0.17 -17.39
CA LEU A 277 -1.89 0.34 -17.00
C LEU A 277 -1.73 1.29 -15.82
N LYS A 278 -2.43 2.42 -15.87
CA LYS A 278 -2.17 3.54 -14.95
C LYS A 278 -3.05 3.48 -13.72
N SER A 279 -4.24 2.90 -13.82
CA SER A 279 -5.30 3.13 -12.82
C SER A 279 -6.14 1.90 -12.46
N LEU A 280 -6.31 0.93 -13.36
CA LEU A 280 -7.26 -0.18 -13.15
C LEU A 280 -6.88 -1.14 -12.01
N ASP A 281 -5.62 -1.19 -11.61
CA ASP A 281 -5.12 -1.97 -10.47
C ASP A 281 -4.79 -1.11 -9.23
N ARG A 282 -5.08 0.20 -9.30
CA ARG A 282 -4.74 1.18 -8.26
C ARG A 282 -5.96 1.60 -7.47
N GLY A 283 -5.73 1.91 -6.20
CA GLY A 283 -6.66 2.65 -5.35
C GLY A 283 -6.41 4.14 -5.37
N VAL A 284 -5.19 4.54 -5.75
CA VAL A 284 -4.74 5.93 -5.80
C VAL A 284 -3.63 6.08 -6.83
N ILE A 285 -3.62 7.21 -7.55
CA ILE A 285 -2.57 7.55 -8.53
C ILE A 285 -2.11 8.99 -8.35
N ILE A 286 -0.84 9.25 -8.63
CA ILE A 286 -0.33 10.62 -8.81
C ILE A 286 -0.62 11.03 -10.25
N THR A 287 -1.31 12.15 -10.43
CA THR A 287 -1.78 12.64 -11.73
C THR A 287 -0.89 13.75 -12.28
N GLU A 288 -0.28 14.56 -11.41
CA GLU A 288 0.57 15.69 -11.81
C GLU A 288 1.55 16.05 -10.69
N ILE A 289 2.73 16.53 -11.04
CA ILE A 289 3.72 17.11 -10.11
C ILE A 289 4.13 18.49 -10.66
N LYS A 290 4.14 19.51 -9.79
CA LYS A 290 4.62 20.87 -10.09
C LYS A 290 5.69 21.28 -9.09
N GLU A 291 6.85 21.65 -9.59
CA GLU A 291 7.97 22.21 -8.82
C GLU A 291 7.94 23.74 -8.79
#